data_AF-A0A258W5U6-F1
#
_entry.id   AF-A0A258W5U6-F1
#
_cell.length_a   1.000
_cell.length_b   1.000
_cell.length_c   1.000
_cell.angle_alpha   90.00
_cell.angle_beta   90.00
_cell.angle_gamma   90.00
#
_symmetry.space_group_name_H-M   'P 1'
#
loop_
_entity.id
_entity.type
_entity.pdbx_description
1 polymer ?
#
loop_
_entity_poly.entity_id
_entity_poly.type
_entity_poly.pdbx_seq_one_letter_code
_entity_poly.pdbx_strand_id
1 'polypeptide(L)'
;MNHAENERVFSQDFNSSDWLSAEEAAIYLRIFRKSGGPCVERLRNLVCKRKIPFYKPFGRLLFKKTELKSLIEASRNGGFKWR
;
A
#
# COMPACT_ATOMS: atom_id res chain seq x y z
N MET A 1 -5.26 -29.27 -19.97
CA MET A 1 -6.02 -28.15 -19.37
C MET A 1 -5.44 -27.93 -17.98
N ASN A 2 -4.72 -26.83 -17.72
CA ASN A 2 -4.32 -26.36 -16.36
C ASN A 2 -3.56 -25.02 -16.49
N HIS A 3 -4.28 -23.90 -16.61
CA HIS A 3 -3.72 -22.55 -16.51
C HIS A 3 -4.82 -21.60 -15.99
N ALA A 4 -5.12 -21.62 -14.68
CA ALA A 4 -6.01 -20.60 -14.08
C ALA A 4 -5.97 -20.50 -12.54
N GLU A 5 -4.94 -21.01 -11.86
CA GLU A 5 -4.93 -21.09 -10.38
C GLU A 5 -4.04 -20.01 -9.71
N ASN A 6 -3.66 -18.94 -10.43
CA ASN A 6 -2.67 -17.96 -9.92
C ASN A 6 -3.19 -16.52 -9.75
N GLU A 7 -4.51 -16.29 -9.83
CA GLU A 7 -5.08 -14.94 -9.71
C GLU A 7 -6.03 -14.75 -8.50
N ARG A 8 -6.18 -15.75 -7.63
CA ARG A 8 -7.14 -15.69 -6.51
C ARG A 8 -6.57 -15.25 -5.15
N VAL A 9 -5.26 -15.04 -5.02
CA VAL A 9 -4.65 -14.68 -3.71
C VAL A 9 -4.66 -13.16 -3.44
N PHE A 10 -4.97 -12.32 -4.43
CA PHE A 10 -4.95 -10.85 -4.26
C PHE A 10 -6.25 -10.23 -3.74
N SER A 11 -7.33 -11.02 -3.64
CA SER A 11 -8.59 -10.57 -3.03
C SER A 11 -8.59 -10.88 -1.55
N GLN A 12 -7.59 -10.39 -0.81
CA GLN A 12 -7.69 -10.34 0.64
C GLN A 12 -8.70 -9.23 0.94
N ASP A 13 -9.90 -9.63 1.33
CA ASP A 13 -11.00 -8.76 1.75
C ASP A 13 -10.51 -7.80 2.84
N PHE A 14 -10.04 -6.64 2.40
CA PHE A 14 -9.71 -5.48 3.20
C PHE A 14 -10.97 -4.84 3.81
N ASN A 15 -12.02 -5.61 4.09
CA ASN A 15 -13.40 -5.16 4.10
C ASN A 15 -13.88 -4.63 5.48
N SER A 16 -13.03 -4.61 6.50
CA SER A 16 -13.50 -4.25 7.87
C SER A 16 -12.61 -3.31 8.67
N SER A 17 -11.45 -2.88 8.17
CA SER A 17 -10.58 -1.94 8.90
C SER A 17 -10.11 -0.82 8.00
N ASP A 18 -10.46 0.42 8.32
CA ASP A 18 -9.96 1.62 7.62
C ASP A 18 -8.43 1.75 7.67
N TRP A 19 -7.81 1.11 8.65
CA TRP A 19 -6.39 1.14 8.90
C TRP A 19 -5.72 -0.15 8.42
N LEU A 20 -4.57 0.03 7.77
CA LEU A 20 -3.71 -1.02 7.27
C LEU A 20 -2.39 -1.01 8.02
N SER A 21 -1.88 -2.20 8.32
CA SER A 21 -0.50 -2.41 8.72
C SER A 21 0.47 -2.11 7.58
N ALA A 22 1.77 -2.08 7.87
CA ALA A 22 2.79 -1.84 6.86
C ALA A 22 2.87 -2.94 5.79
N GLU A 23 2.52 -4.19 6.12
CA GLU A 23 2.48 -5.29 5.14
C GLU A 23 1.27 -5.15 4.22
N GLU A 24 0.09 -4.93 4.79
CA GLU A 24 -1.14 -4.72 4.03
C GLU A 24 -1.06 -3.47 3.14
N ALA A 25 -0.47 -2.37 3.63
CA ALA A 25 -0.26 -1.17 2.86
C ALA A 25 0.72 -1.40 1.69
N ALA A 26 1.75 -2.23 1.88
CA ALA A 26 2.65 -2.60 0.79
C ALA A 26 1.93 -3.43 -0.28
N ILE A 27 1.04 -4.36 0.12
CA ILE A 27 0.18 -5.12 -0.80
C ILE A 27 -0.76 -4.17 -1.54
N TYR A 28 -1.44 -3.27 -0.81
CA TYR A 28 -2.40 -2.33 -1.35
C TYR A 28 -1.78 -1.39 -2.40
N LEU A 29 -0.58 -0.89 -2.13
CA LEU A 29 0.18 -0.03 -3.05
C LEU A 29 0.93 -0.82 -4.14
N ARG A 30 0.78 -2.14 -4.18
CA ARG A 30 1.48 -3.06 -5.10
C ARG A 30 3.01 -2.94 -5.04
N ILE A 31 3.54 -2.73 -3.83
CA ILE A 31 4.97 -2.62 -3.58
C ILE A 31 5.50 -4.01 -3.22
N PHE A 32 5.98 -4.75 -4.23
CA PHE A 32 6.50 -6.10 -4.08
C PHE A 32 8.01 -6.20 -4.30
N ARG A 33 8.63 -7.22 -3.70
CA ARG A 33 10.00 -7.66 -3.98
C ARG A 33 10.01 -8.47 -5.28
N LYS A 34 11.20 -8.70 -5.85
CA LYS A 34 11.39 -9.59 -7.00
C LYS A 34 10.90 -11.04 -6.74
N SER A 35 10.88 -11.44 -5.47
CA SER A 35 10.39 -12.76 -5.03
C SER A 35 8.86 -12.86 -4.93
N GLY A 36 8.11 -11.78 -5.21
CA GLY A 36 6.64 -11.77 -5.15
C GLY A 36 6.03 -11.37 -3.80
N GLY A 37 6.81 -11.34 -2.71
CA GLY A 37 6.34 -10.89 -1.38
C GLY A 37 6.29 -9.37 -1.22
N PRO A 38 5.47 -8.83 -0.28
CA PRO A 38 5.38 -7.39 -0.01
C PRO A 38 6.72 -6.82 0.50
N CYS A 39 7.09 -5.64 0.00
CA CYS A 39 8.36 -4.98 0.36
C CYS A 39 8.14 -3.86 1.37
N VAL A 40 8.02 -4.22 2.65
CA VAL A 40 7.84 -3.29 3.78
C VAL A 40 8.99 -2.27 3.88
N GLU A 41 10.22 -2.67 3.57
CA GLU A 41 11.38 -1.77 3.61
C GLU A 41 11.24 -0.62 2.60
N ARG A 42 10.76 -0.93 1.40
CA ARG A 42 10.53 0.08 0.37
C ARG A 42 9.38 1.01 0.76
N LEU A 43 8.33 0.48 1.40
CA LEU A 43 7.27 1.30 1.99
C LEU A 43 7.82 2.24 3.07
N ARG A 44 8.65 1.72 4.00
CA ARG A 44 9.28 2.53 5.05
C ARG A 44 10.16 3.63 4.46
N ASN A 45 10.92 3.34 3.42
CA ASN A 45 11.71 4.35 2.72
C ASN A 45 10.84 5.45 2.10
N LEU A 46 9.68 5.10 1.54
CA LEU A 46 8.72 6.09 1.01
C LEU A 46 8.09 6.93 2.12
N VAL A 47 7.81 6.33 3.27
CA VAL A 47 7.36 7.01 4.49
C VAL A 47 8.42 7.99 5.01
N CYS A 48 9.68 7.55 5.12
CA CYS A 48 10.80 8.42 5.51
C CYS A 48 10.99 9.59 4.54
N LYS A 49 10.75 9.37 3.25
CA LYS A 49 10.76 10.42 2.21
C LYS A 49 9.49 11.29 2.20
N ARG A 50 8.58 11.11 3.17
CA ARG A 50 7.27 11.81 3.27
C ARG A 50 6.42 11.71 2.01
N LYS A 51 6.58 10.63 1.23
CA LYS A 51 5.79 10.39 0.01
C LYS A 51 4.48 9.67 0.28
N ILE A 52 4.32 9.06 1.46
CA ILE A 52 3.12 8.30 1.81
C ILE A 52 2.64 8.79 3.18
N PRO A 53 1.36 9.16 3.32
CA PRO A 53 0.79 9.54 4.59
C PRO A 53 0.75 8.32 5.51
N PHE A 54 1.20 8.49 6.75
CA PHE A 54 1.27 7.43 7.75
C PHE A 54 0.85 7.97 9.11
N TYR A 55 0.38 7.07 9.95
CA TYR A 55 0.08 7.31 11.36
C TYR A 55 0.95 6.40 12.21
N LYS A 56 1.46 6.89 13.35
CA LYS A 56 2.41 6.14 14.19
C LYS A 56 2.03 6.11 15.67
N PRO A 57 0.88 5.50 16.05
CA PRO A 57 0.56 5.31 17.46
C PRO A 57 1.43 4.18 18.04
N PHE A 58 1.94 4.38 19.26
CA PHE A 58 2.72 3.36 19.99
C PHE A 58 3.88 2.73 19.20
N GLY A 59 4.51 3.51 18.31
CA GLY A 59 5.66 3.03 17.54
C GLY A 59 5.32 2.22 16.27
N ARG A 60 4.05 1.91 16.00
CA ARG A 60 3.63 1.07 14.86
C ARG A 60 3.15 1.92 13.70
N LEU A 61 3.58 1.58 12.47
CA LEU A 61 3.10 2.27 11.28
C LEU A 61 1.71 1.75 10.89
N LEU A 62 0.76 2.67 10.80
CA LEU A 62 -0.60 2.46 10.33
C LEU A 62 -0.89 3.38 9.15
N PHE A 63 -1.68 2.89 8.20
CA PHE A 63 -2.00 3.59 6.97
C PHE A 63 -3.50 3.60 6.77
N LYS A 64 -4.09 4.77 6.53
CA LYS A 64 -5.52 4.86 6.28
C LYS A 64 -5.80 4.54 4.80
N LYS A 65 -6.76 3.66 4.53
CA LYS A 65 -7.12 3.26 3.16
C LYS A 65 -7.53 4.43 2.29
N THR A 66 -8.34 5.34 2.83
CA THR A 66 -8.80 6.53 2.09
C THR A 66 -7.63 7.38 1.61
N GLU A 67 -6.64 7.59 2.47
CA GLU A 67 -5.43 8.36 2.15
C GLU A 67 -4.59 7.68 1.06
N LEU A 68 -4.38 6.36 1.18
CA LEU A 68 -3.66 5.59 0.17
C LEU A 68 -4.38 5.60 -1.18
N LYS A 69 -5.72 5.51 -1.16
CA LYS A 69 -6.55 5.59 -2.36
C LYS A 69 -6.43 6.96 -3.03
N SER A 70 -6.59 8.05 -2.27
CA SER A 70 -6.41 9.41 -2.79
C SER A 70 -4.99 9.63 -3.33
N LEU A 71 -3.99 9.00 -2.74
CA LEU A 71 -2.62 9.06 -3.23
C LEU A 71 -2.44 8.33 -4.58
N ILE A 72 -3.06 7.16 -4.76
CA ILE A 72 -3.07 6.44 -6.03
C ILE A 72 -3.81 7.26 -7.09
N GLU A 73 -4.96 7.84 -6.76
CA GLU A 73 -5.75 8.69 -7.65
C GLU A 73 -4.96 9.94 -8.07
N ALA A 74 -4.33 10.63 -7.12
CA ALA A 74 -3.48 11.79 -7.39
C ALA A 74 -2.25 11.42 -8.24
N SER A 75 -1.65 10.24 -8.01
CA SER A 75 -0.55 9.74 -8.84
C SER A 75 -1.00 9.42 -10.27
N ARG A 76 -2.22 8.93 -10.47
CA ARG A 76 -2.78 8.65 -11.81
C ARG A 76 -3.13 9.92 -12.57
N ASN A 77 -3.57 10.97 -11.86
CA ASN A 77 -4.01 12.23 -12.45
C ASN A 77 -2.86 13.23 -12.76
N GLY A 78 -1.61 12.77 -12.82
CA GLY A 78 -0.46 13.59 -13.22
C GLY A 78 0.33 14.23 -12.07
N GLY A 79 0.05 13.88 -10.82
CA GLY A 79 0.84 14.28 -9.66
C GLY A 79 0.40 15.59 -9.01
N PHE A 80 0.55 15.64 -7.68
CA PHE A 80 0.26 16.79 -6.84
C PHE A 80 0.84 18.10 -7.43
N LYS A 81 -0.04 19.01 -7.84
CA LYS A 81 0.28 20.42 -8.04
C LYS A 81 0.68 21.00 -6.69
N TRP A 82 1.98 21.07 -6.41
CA TRP A 82 2.47 21.95 -5.35
C TRP A 82 2.19 23.39 -5.78
N ARG A 83 1.53 24.16 -4.92
CA ARG A 83 1.51 25.61 -4.97
C ARG A 83 2.07 26.11 -3.66
#